data_AF-A0A962S821-F1
#
_entry.id   AF-A0A962S821-F1
#
_cell.length_a   1.000
_cell.length_b   1.000
_cell.length_c   1.000
_cell.angle_alpha   90.00
_cell.angle_beta   90.00
_cell.angle_gamma   90.00
#
_symmetry.space_group_name_H-M   'P 1'
#
loop_
_entity.id
_entity.type
_entity.pdbx_description
1 polymer ?
#
loop_
_entity_poly.entity_id
_entity_poly.type
_entity_poly.pdbx_seq_one_letter_code
_entity_poly.pdbx_strand_id
1 'polypeptide(L)'
;FARTNLIQTVNETPYASAGGEKSIPEWFKKWENTDLIAWLDKNGDGKVQYRGGVPFDGKPAFTADRGPAGQRMLSNAPSANANELYIDRDIMVLANPEIARLPAWIIALVAAGALAAALSTAAGLLLVVSTSISHDLLKRTLMPDITEKRELMAARFAAAAAVILAGYFGINPPGFVAQVVAFAFGLAAASFFPAIMLGIF
;
A
#
# COMPACT_ATOMS: atom_id res chain seq x y z
N PHE A 1 10.49 -15.54 -5.20
CA PHE A 1 9.63 -16.01 -6.30
C PHE A 1 9.02 -14.85 -7.10
N ALA A 2 8.16 -14.00 -6.52
CA ALA A 2 7.54 -12.87 -7.25
C ALA A 2 8.56 -11.93 -7.95
N ARG A 3 9.59 -11.48 -7.22
CA ARG A 3 10.68 -10.64 -7.77
C ARG A 3 11.39 -11.28 -8.96
N THR A 4 11.67 -12.58 -8.87
CA THR A 4 12.39 -13.32 -9.90
C THR A 4 11.56 -13.44 -11.18
N ASN A 5 10.27 -13.76 -11.06
CA ASN A 5 9.36 -13.84 -12.21
C ASN A 5 9.18 -12.48 -12.89
N LEU A 6 9.08 -11.40 -12.09
CA LEU A 6 9.00 -10.04 -12.61
C LEU A 6 10.24 -9.72 -13.45
N ILE A 7 11.43 -9.86 -12.87
CA ILE A 7 12.70 -9.55 -13.54
C ILE A 7 12.86 -10.38 -14.81
N GLN A 8 12.58 -11.69 -14.77
CA GLN A 8 12.69 -12.55 -15.95
C GLN A 8 11.73 -12.18 -17.08
N THR A 9 10.59 -11.55 -16.77
CA THR A 9 9.61 -11.19 -17.78
C THR A 9 9.90 -9.84 -18.43
N VAL A 10 10.53 -8.93 -17.69
CA VAL A 10 10.77 -7.55 -18.16
C VAL A 10 12.20 -7.33 -18.65
N ASN A 11 13.18 -8.06 -18.13
CA ASN A 11 14.59 -7.83 -18.43
C ASN A 11 14.94 -8.24 -19.88
N GLU A 12 15.61 -7.35 -20.61
CA GLU A 12 15.94 -7.46 -22.04
C GLU A 12 14.72 -7.50 -22.97
N THR A 13 13.54 -7.11 -22.48
CA THR A 13 12.30 -7.10 -23.26
C THR A 13 12.08 -5.73 -23.89
N PRO A 14 11.81 -5.63 -25.21
CA PRO A 14 11.52 -4.36 -25.86
C PRO A 14 10.18 -3.76 -25.37
N TYR A 15 10.17 -2.44 -25.14
CA TYR A 15 8.99 -1.75 -24.60
C TYR A 15 7.83 -1.68 -25.61
N ALA A 16 8.15 -1.41 -26.88
CA ALA A 16 7.23 -1.50 -28.01
C ALA A 16 7.59 -2.69 -28.91
N SER A 17 6.60 -3.26 -29.59
CA SER A 17 6.81 -4.33 -30.56
C SER A 17 7.73 -3.85 -31.68
N ALA A 18 9.00 -4.24 -31.64
CA ALA A 18 9.98 -3.97 -32.68
C ALA A 18 10.48 -5.32 -33.24
N GLY A 19 10.47 -5.47 -34.56
CA GLY A 19 11.14 -6.59 -35.24
C GLY A 19 10.60 -8.01 -34.97
N GLY A 20 9.36 -8.16 -34.48
CA GLY A 20 8.78 -9.48 -34.18
C GLY A 20 9.21 -10.07 -32.83
N GLU A 21 9.98 -9.31 -32.02
CA GLU A 21 10.28 -9.67 -30.63
C GLU A 21 9.04 -9.50 -29.74
N LYS A 22 9.00 -10.27 -28.64
CA LYS A 22 7.92 -10.20 -27.66
C LYS A 22 7.99 -8.87 -26.92
N SER A 23 6.97 -8.04 -27.06
CA SER A 23 6.89 -6.75 -26.35
C SER A 23 6.70 -6.92 -24.84
N ILE A 24 6.93 -5.85 -24.11
CA ILE A 24 6.68 -5.81 -22.67
C ILE A 24 5.22 -6.20 -22.35
N PRO A 25 4.98 -6.99 -21.28
CA PRO A 25 3.64 -7.43 -20.95
C PRO A 25 2.68 -6.27 -20.66
N GLU A 26 1.40 -6.45 -20.93
CA GLU A 26 0.37 -5.43 -20.66
C GLU A 26 0.30 -5.02 -19.19
N TRP A 27 0.50 -5.96 -18.26
CA TRP A 27 0.52 -5.66 -16.83
C TRP A 27 1.56 -4.58 -16.51
N PHE A 28 2.72 -4.59 -17.16
CA PHE A 28 3.77 -3.59 -16.92
C PHE A 28 3.25 -2.18 -17.20
N LYS A 29 2.58 -1.99 -18.34
CA LYS A 29 1.99 -0.68 -18.73
C LYS A 29 0.88 -0.25 -17.78
N LYS A 30 0.07 -1.19 -17.27
CA LYS A 30 -0.97 -0.88 -16.27
C LYS A 30 -0.36 -0.32 -14.99
N TRP A 31 0.67 -0.96 -14.49
CA TRP A 31 1.33 -0.58 -13.24
C TRP A 31 2.30 0.61 -13.39
N GLU A 32 2.77 0.88 -14.60
CA GLU A 32 3.44 2.14 -14.93
C GLU A 32 2.48 3.33 -14.86
N ASN A 33 1.21 3.16 -15.24
CA ASN A 33 0.18 4.20 -15.12
C ASN A 33 -0.24 4.49 -13.67
N THR A 34 0.08 3.62 -12.71
CA THR A 34 -0.19 3.85 -11.28
C THR A 34 0.99 4.50 -10.54
N ASP A 35 2.01 4.96 -11.26
CA ASP A 35 3.24 5.54 -10.72
C ASP A 35 4.15 4.59 -9.90
N LEU A 36 3.84 3.29 -9.87
CA LEU A 36 4.53 2.30 -9.01
C LEU A 36 5.64 1.52 -9.74
N ILE A 37 5.68 1.60 -11.06
CA ILE A 37 6.74 1.08 -11.91
C ILE A 37 7.19 2.20 -12.83
N ALA A 38 8.49 2.35 -13.03
CA ALA A 38 9.00 3.34 -13.95
C ALA A 38 10.20 2.80 -14.71
N TRP A 39 10.30 3.17 -15.99
CA TRP A 39 11.41 2.82 -16.85
C TRP A 39 12.02 4.08 -17.43
N LEU A 40 13.36 4.14 -17.43
CA LEU A 40 14.13 5.18 -18.08
C LEU A 40 15.16 4.50 -18.97
N ASP A 41 14.95 4.60 -20.28
CA ASP A 41 15.93 4.14 -21.27
C ASP A 41 17.18 5.00 -21.21
N LYS A 42 18.31 4.43 -20.76
CA LYS A 42 19.57 5.15 -20.64
C LYS A 42 20.50 4.90 -21.82
N ASN A 43 20.37 3.74 -22.46
CA ASN A 43 21.27 3.30 -23.53
C ASN A 43 20.67 3.54 -24.93
N GLY A 44 19.38 3.90 -25.02
CA GLY A 44 18.66 4.22 -26.25
C GLY A 44 18.24 3.00 -27.07
N ASP A 45 18.25 1.80 -26.49
CA ASP A 45 17.94 0.55 -27.19
C ASP A 45 16.44 0.19 -27.19
N GLY A 46 15.63 0.93 -26.42
CA GLY A 46 14.20 0.70 -26.29
C GLY A 46 13.81 -0.58 -25.53
N LYS A 47 14.76 -1.23 -24.84
CA LYS A 47 14.55 -2.43 -24.03
C LYS A 47 14.56 -2.08 -22.55
N VAL A 48 13.85 -2.87 -21.75
CA VAL A 48 13.83 -2.68 -20.29
C VAL A 48 14.93 -3.51 -19.67
N GLN A 49 15.94 -2.87 -19.08
CA GLN A 49 17.05 -3.56 -18.42
C GLN A 49 17.01 -3.39 -16.90
N TYR A 50 16.93 -4.51 -16.20
CA TYR A 50 17.04 -4.55 -14.74
C TYR A 50 18.47 -4.91 -14.35
N ARG A 51 19.14 -4.01 -13.62
CA ARG A 51 20.50 -4.15 -13.09
C ARG A 51 20.54 -3.75 -11.61
N GLY A 52 21.71 -3.86 -10.99
CA GLY A 52 21.90 -3.41 -9.61
C GLY A 52 21.85 -1.88 -9.47
N GLY A 53 21.20 -1.41 -8.41
CA GLY A 53 21.13 0.03 -8.06
C GLY A 53 19.79 0.69 -8.38
N VAL A 54 19.63 1.96 -7.98
CA VAL A 54 18.45 2.77 -8.30
C VAL A 54 18.59 3.36 -9.70
N PRO A 55 17.57 3.35 -10.57
CA PRO A 55 17.71 3.81 -11.95
C PRO A 55 17.82 5.33 -12.08
N PHE A 56 17.23 6.08 -11.16
CA PHE A 56 17.24 7.54 -11.12
C PHE A 56 17.14 8.01 -9.67
N ASP A 57 17.33 9.31 -9.43
CA ASP A 57 17.27 9.88 -8.09
C ASP A 57 15.82 9.97 -7.57
N GLY A 58 15.61 9.50 -6.34
CA GLY A 58 14.32 9.55 -5.65
C GLY A 58 13.23 8.59 -6.17
N LYS A 59 11.98 8.91 -5.81
CA LYS A 59 10.77 8.24 -6.33
C LYS A 59 10.48 8.71 -7.77
N PRO A 60 9.82 7.89 -8.60
CA PRO A 60 9.49 8.28 -9.97
C PRO A 60 8.60 9.53 -10.00
N ALA A 61 9.04 10.52 -10.77
CA ALA A 61 8.33 11.77 -11.04
C ALA A 61 8.02 11.79 -12.55
N PHE A 62 6.78 11.46 -12.88
CA PHE A 62 6.33 11.40 -14.27
C PHE A 62 5.89 12.77 -14.78
N THR A 63 6.20 13.02 -16.05
CA THR A 63 5.68 14.16 -16.80
C THR A 63 4.34 13.81 -17.46
N ALA A 64 3.64 14.82 -17.99
CA ALA A 64 2.38 14.63 -18.70
C ALA A 64 2.57 13.90 -20.06
N ASP A 65 3.76 13.99 -20.63
CA ASP A 65 4.05 13.50 -21.97
C ASP A 65 4.31 11.99 -22.02
N ARG A 66 4.10 11.42 -23.20
CA ARG A 66 4.42 10.02 -23.51
C ARG A 66 5.57 9.99 -24.51
N GLY A 67 6.49 9.06 -24.32
CA GLY A 67 7.61 8.84 -25.23
C GLY A 67 7.19 8.16 -26.54
N PRO A 68 8.13 8.00 -27.49
CA PRO A 68 7.85 7.46 -28.83
C PRO A 68 7.28 6.04 -28.84
N ALA A 69 7.59 5.23 -27.82
CA ALA A 69 7.10 3.86 -27.65
C ALA A 69 5.83 3.78 -26.78
N GLY A 70 5.27 4.94 -26.37
CA GLY A 70 4.13 5.06 -25.47
C GLY A 70 4.51 4.99 -23.98
N GLN A 71 5.80 5.05 -23.65
CA GLN A 71 6.31 5.03 -22.28
C GLN A 71 6.00 6.32 -21.53
N ARG A 72 5.94 6.25 -20.20
CA ARG A 72 5.81 7.45 -19.39
C ARG A 72 7.17 8.12 -19.26
N MET A 73 7.22 9.40 -19.58
CA MET A 73 8.45 10.18 -19.49
C MET A 73 8.68 10.63 -18.04
N LEU A 74 9.90 10.47 -17.55
CA LEU A 74 10.31 10.85 -16.19
C LEU A 74 11.08 12.17 -16.21
N SER A 75 10.87 13.00 -15.19
CA SER A 75 11.67 14.21 -14.96
C SER A 75 12.90 13.96 -14.07
N ASN A 76 13.06 12.75 -13.53
CA ASN A 76 14.16 12.42 -12.62
C ASN A 76 15.51 12.43 -13.36
N ALA A 77 16.56 12.83 -12.64
CA ALA A 77 17.93 12.70 -13.13
C ALA A 77 18.35 11.21 -13.15
N PRO A 78 18.90 10.70 -14.27
CA PRO A 78 19.40 9.32 -14.34
C PRO A 78 20.57 9.13 -13.37
N SER A 79 20.61 7.96 -12.74
CA SER A 79 21.76 7.56 -11.92
C SER A 79 22.92 7.05 -12.79
N ALA A 80 24.12 7.01 -12.21
CA ALA A 80 25.32 6.52 -12.91
C ALA A 80 25.36 5.01 -13.16
N ASN A 81 24.45 4.22 -12.57
CA ASN A 81 24.42 2.77 -12.78
C ASN A 81 23.64 2.41 -14.05
N ALA A 82 23.83 1.18 -14.53
CA ALA A 82 23.17 0.64 -15.72
C ALA A 82 21.72 0.16 -15.46
N ASN A 83 21.15 0.38 -14.28
CA ASN A 83 19.75 0.00 -14.03
C ASN A 83 18.81 1.04 -14.65
N GLU A 84 17.77 0.55 -15.30
CA GLU A 84 16.77 1.38 -15.99
C GLU A 84 15.38 1.22 -15.40
N LEU A 85 15.17 0.20 -14.56
CA LEU A 85 13.87 -0.18 -14.04
C LEU A 85 13.73 0.12 -12.55
N TYR A 86 12.70 0.89 -12.21
CA TYR A 86 12.23 1.12 -10.85
C TYR A 86 10.98 0.27 -10.59
N ILE A 87 10.96 -0.42 -9.46
CA ILE A 87 9.80 -1.19 -8.99
C ILE A 87 9.59 -0.83 -7.53
N ASP A 88 8.42 -0.29 -7.21
CA ASP A 88 8.04 -0.08 -5.82
C ASP A 88 7.94 -1.42 -5.08
N ARG A 89 8.31 -1.46 -3.80
CA ARG A 89 8.26 -2.72 -3.03
C ARG A 89 6.82 -3.17 -2.77
N ASP A 90 5.89 -2.24 -2.69
CA ASP A 90 4.51 -2.49 -2.30
C ASP A 90 3.72 -3.17 -3.44
N ILE A 91 4.14 -2.96 -4.68
CA ILE A 91 3.49 -3.54 -5.86
C ILE A 91 3.86 -5.00 -6.10
N MET A 92 4.99 -5.46 -5.55
CA MET A 92 5.55 -6.77 -5.88
C MET A 92 4.61 -7.92 -5.48
N VAL A 93 3.77 -7.71 -4.47
CA VAL A 93 2.78 -8.70 -4.01
C VAL A 93 1.47 -8.57 -4.82
N LEU A 94 1.04 -7.33 -5.11
CA LEU A 94 -0.23 -7.06 -5.78
C LEU A 94 -0.21 -7.37 -7.29
N ALA A 95 0.93 -7.14 -7.96
CA ALA A 95 1.10 -7.45 -9.37
C ALA A 95 1.37 -8.93 -9.64
N ASN A 96 1.73 -9.72 -8.61
CA ASN A 96 2.16 -11.11 -8.80
C ASN A 96 1.11 -12.02 -9.47
N PRO A 97 -0.19 -11.94 -9.15
CA PRO A 97 -1.23 -12.67 -9.90
C PRO A 97 -1.23 -12.37 -11.40
N GLU A 98 -1.01 -11.11 -11.79
CA GLU A 98 -0.93 -10.69 -13.19
C GLU A 98 0.38 -11.16 -13.85
N ILE A 99 1.50 -11.06 -13.13
CA ILE A 99 2.82 -11.53 -13.59
C ILE A 99 2.78 -13.04 -13.85
N ALA A 100 2.10 -13.81 -12.99
CA ALA A 100 1.90 -15.25 -13.13
C ALA A 100 0.86 -15.64 -14.21
N ARG A 101 0.26 -14.67 -14.91
CA ARG A 101 -0.77 -14.87 -15.93
C ARG A 101 -1.96 -15.70 -15.42
N LEU A 102 -2.35 -15.49 -14.16
CA LEU A 102 -3.52 -16.15 -13.61
C LEU A 102 -4.80 -15.64 -14.28
N PRO A 103 -5.85 -16.48 -14.38
CA PRO A 103 -7.15 -16.04 -14.87
C PRO A 103 -7.70 -14.83 -14.10
N ALA A 104 -8.46 -13.97 -14.79
CA ALA A 104 -9.02 -12.74 -14.24
C ALA A 104 -9.83 -12.95 -12.94
N TRP A 105 -10.55 -14.07 -12.82
CA TRP A 105 -11.32 -14.38 -11.62
C TRP A 105 -10.43 -14.66 -10.39
N ILE A 106 -9.21 -15.19 -10.56
CA ILE A 106 -8.26 -15.39 -9.47
C ILE A 106 -7.70 -14.05 -9.01
N ILE A 107 -7.33 -13.18 -9.97
CA ILE A 107 -6.84 -11.83 -9.68
C ILE A 107 -7.91 -11.06 -8.89
N ALA A 108 -9.16 -11.14 -9.33
CA ALA A 108 -10.30 -10.52 -8.64
C ALA A 108 -10.50 -11.09 -7.23
N LEU A 109 -10.37 -12.41 -7.04
CA LEU A 109 -10.50 -13.05 -5.73
C LEU A 109 -9.38 -12.62 -4.77
N VAL A 110 -8.13 -12.52 -5.25
CA VAL A 110 -7.00 -12.02 -4.45
C VAL A 110 -7.20 -10.55 -4.07
N ALA A 111 -7.60 -9.70 -5.03
CA ALA A 111 -7.89 -8.29 -4.78
C ALA A 111 -9.04 -8.11 -3.78
N ALA A 112 -10.12 -8.88 -3.93
CA ALA A 112 -11.24 -8.90 -3.00
C ALA A 112 -10.82 -9.37 -1.60
N GLY A 113 -9.96 -10.38 -1.50
CA GLY A 113 -9.40 -10.85 -0.23
C GLY A 113 -8.57 -9.78 0.48
N ALA A 114 -7.71 -9.07 -0.25
CA ALA A 114 -6.93 -7.96 0.30
C ALA A 114 -7.82 -6.81 0.81
N LEU A 115 -8.83 -6.43 0.03
CA LEU A 115 -9.82 -5.42 0.44
C LEU A 115 -10.59 -5.88 1.68
N ALA A 116 -11.06 -7.14 1.70
CA ALA A 116 -11.81 -7.69 2.82
C ALA A 116 -10.98 -7.75 4.10
N ALA A 117 -9.69 -8.09 4.01
CA ALA A 117 -8.78 -8.06 5.15
C ALA A 117 -8.63 -6.64 5.72
N ALA A 118 -8.37 -5.65 4.85
CA ALA A 118 -8.25 -4.25 5.27
C ALA A 118 -9.55 -3.73 5.92
N LEU A 119 -10.71 -4.03 5.33
CA LEU A 119 -12.02 -3.64 5.86
C LEU A 119 -12.34 -4.34 7.18
N SER A 120 -11.96 -5.61 7.36
CA SER A 120 -12.16 -6.35 8.62
C SER A 120 -11.38 -5.74 9.77
N THR A 121 -10.11 -5.38 9.55
CA THR A 121 -9.29 -4.69 10.55
C THR A 121 -9.87 -3.32 10.88
N ALA A 122 -10.28 -2.53 9.87
CA ALA A 122 -10.88 -1.22 10.07
C ALA A 122 -12.19 -1.30 10.88
N ALA A 123 -13.09 -2.22 10.52
CA ALA A 123 -14.35 -2.43 11.23
C ALA A 123 -14.14 -2.86 12.69
N GLY A 124 -13.21 -3.78 12.93
CA GLY A 124 -12.86 -4.23 14.28
C GLY A 124 -12.33 -3.08 15.15
N LEU A 125 -11.38 -2.30 14.65
CA LEU A 125 -10.83 -1.16 15.39
C LEU A 125 -11.87 -0.06 15.63
N LEU A 126 -12.75 0.22 14.66
CA LEU A 126 -13.84 1.18 14.83
C LEU A 126 -14.82 0.74 15.92
N LEU A 127 -15.15 -0.54 15.97
CA LEU A 127 -15.99 -1.09 17.03
C LEU A 127 -15.31 -0.89 18.39
N VAL A 128 -14.02 -1.22 18.52
CA VAL A 128 -13.26 -1.04 19.76
C VAL A 128 -13.26 0.42 20.21
N VAL A 129 -12.95 1.37 19.33
CA VAL A 129 -12.96 2.81 19.64
C VAL A 129 -14.36 3.24 20.09
N SER A 130 -15.40 2.81 19.36
CA SER A 130 -16.78 3.13 19.68
C SER A 130 -17.17 2.63 21.07
N THR A 131 -16.89 1.35 21.39
CA THR A 131 -17.24 0.76 22.69
C THR A 131 -16.40 1.34 23.82
N SER A 132 -15.12 1.64 23.59
CA SER A 132 -14.29 2.25 24.63
C SER A 132 -14.74 3.67 24.99
N ILE A 133 -15.29 4.43 24.04
CA ILE A 133 -15.87 5.75 24.34
C ILE A 133 -17.25 5.60 24.99
N SER A 134 -18.16 4.82 24.41
CA SER A 134 -19.54 4.75 24.90
C SER A 134 -19.67 3.95 26.20
N HIS A 135 -19.06 2.78 26.26
CA HIS A 135 -19.23 1.83 27.35
C HIS A 135 -18.19 2.05 28.45
N ASP A 136 -16.90 2.07 28.12
CA ASP A 136 -15.84 2.15 29.14
C ASP A 136 -15.71 3.56 29.73
N LEU A 137 -15.62 4.58 28.87
CA LEU A 137 -15.42 5.96 29.31
C LEU A 137 -16.73 6.58 29.83
N LEU A 138 -17.80 6.56 29.04
CA LEU A 138 -19.05 7.20 29.44
C LEU A 138 -19.82 6.35 30.46
N LYS A 139 -20.32 5.17 30.08
CA LYS A 139 -21.20 4.39 30.96
C LYS A 139 -20.51 3.86 32.21
N ARG A 140 -19.28 3.37 32.12
CA ARG A 140 -18.62 2.76 33.29
C ARG A 140 -17.97 3.78 34.22
N THR A 141 -17.51 4.93 33.69
CA THR A 141 -16.67 5.86 34.47
C THR A 141 -17.33 7.23 34.72
N LEU A 142 -17.83 7.91 33.68
CA LEU A 142 -18.28 9.31 33.81
C LEU A 142 -19.78 9.48 34.09
N MET A 143 -20.62 8.64 33.49
CA MET A 143 -22.08 8.74 33.56
C MET A 143 -22.70 7.33 33.72
N PRO A 144 -22.63 6.73 34.92
CA PRO A 144 -23.17 5.39 35.23
C PRO A 144 -24.63 5.20 34.84
N ASP A 145 -25.44 6.26 34.99
CA ASP A 145 -26.89 6.21 34.77
C ASP A 145 -27.30 6.56 33.33
N ILE A 146 -26.38 6.47 32.36
CA ILE A 146 -26.70 6.71 30.95
C ILE A 146 -27.65 5.62 30.41
N THR A 147 -28.76 6.06 29.81
CA THR A 147 -29.70 5.16 29.13
C THR A 147 -29.06 4.51 27.91
N GLU A 148 -29.45 3.27 27.58
CA GLU A 148 -28.95 2.53 26.40
C GLU A 148 -29.10 3.30 25.09
N LYS A 149 -30.20 4.05 24.91
CA LYS A 149 -30.42 4.88 23.72
C LYS A 149 -29.33 5.96 23.57
N ARG A 150 -28.94 6.60 24.67
CA ARG A 150 -27.89 7.64 24.68
C ARG A 150 -26.50 7.03 24.54
N GLU A 151 -26.25 5.88 25.15
CA GLU A 151 -25.02 5.11 24.95
C GLU A 151 -24.83 4.73 23.48
N LEU A 152 -25.87 4.22 22.83
CA LEU A 152 -25.84 3.87 21.40
C LEU A 152 -25.63 5.10 20.51
N MET A 153 -26.23 6.24 20.85
CA MET A 153 -25.98 7.48 20.14
C MET A 153 -24.52 7.92 20.28
N ALA A 154 -23.96 7.89 21.49
CA ALA A 154 -22.57 8.22 21.74
C ALA A 154 -21.61 7.30 20.97
N ALA A 155 -21.88 5.99 20.94
CA ALA A 155 -21.15 5.01 20.14
C ALA A 155 -21.12 5.39 18.65
N ARG A 156 -22.27 5.72 18.06
CA ARG A 156 -22.37 6.14 16.65
C ARG A 156 -21.61 7.43 16.36
N PHE A 157 -21.70 8.42 17.25
CA PHE A 157 -20.95 9.67 17.10
C PHE A 157 -19.44 9.45 17.21
N ALA A 158 -19.00 8.62 18.16
CA ALA A 158 -17.60 8.23 18.31
C ALA A 158 -17.07 7.53 17.05
N ALA A 159 -17.81 6.56 16.52
CA ALA A 159 -17.45 5.87 15.28
C ALA A 159 -17.39 6.84 14.09
N ALA A 160 -18.39 7.72 13.93
CA ALA A 160 -18.40 8.71 12.85
C ALA A 160 -17.22 9.67 12.93
N ALA A 161 -16.91 10.20 14.11
CA ALA A 161 -15.75 11.05 14.34
C ALA A 161 -14.44 10.33 14.03
N ALA A 162 -14.31 9.06 14.45
CA ALA A 162 -13.15 8.23 14.16
C ALA A 162 -12.97 8.00 12.65
N VAL A 163 -14.05 7.73 11.90
CA VAL A 163 -14.00 7.58 10.44
C VAL A 163 -13.56 8.87 9.74
N ILE A 164 -14.08 10.03 10.17
CA ILE A 164 -13.69 11.33 9.60
C ILE A 164 -12.19 11.60 9.83
N LEU A 165 -11.71 11.39 11.05
CA LEU A 165 -10.30 11.56 11.39
C LEU A 165 -9.40 10.58 10.62
N ALA A 166 -9.79 9.30 10.55
CA ALA A 166 -9.07 8.29 9.79
C ALA A 166 -9.03 8.62 8.29
N GLY A 167 -10.14 9.08 7.71
CA GLY A 167 -10.20 9.51 6.32
C GLY A 167 -9.29 10.72 6.04
N TYR A 168 -9.27 11.70 6.94
CA TYR A 168 -8.38 12.85 6.84
C TYR A 168 -6.89 12.45 6.83
N PHE A 169 -6.48 11.61 7.79
CA PHE A 169 -5.10 11.10 7.84
C PHE A 169 -4.79 10.10 6.71
N GLY A 170 -5.80 9.43 6.14
CA GLY A 170 -5.62 8.58 4.96
C GLY A 170 -5.28 9.37 3.70
N ILE A 171 -5.90 10.56 3.54
CA ILE A 171 -5.61 11.46 2.40
C ILE A 171 -4.27 12.19 2.63
N ASN A 172 -4.00 12.60 3.86
CA ASN A 172 -2.77 13.30 4.23
C ASN A 172 -1.96 12.46 5.23
N PRO A 173 -1.32 11.35 4.78
CA PRO A 173 -0.59 10.47 5.67
C PRO A 173 0.61 11.21 6.26
N PRO A 174 0.73 11.29 7.60
CA PRO A 174 1.93 11.83 8.20
C PRO A 174 3.12 10.93 7.87
N GLY A 175 4.31 11.49 7.71
CA GLY A 175 5.51 10.70 7.34
C GLY A 175 5.93 9.61 8.33
N PHE A 176 5.25 9.51 9.49
CA PHE A 176 5.63 8.67 10.63
C PHE A 176 4.51 7.74 11.13
N VAL A 177 3.47 7.42 10.34
CA VAL A 177 2.34 6.54 10.76
C VAL A 177 2.82 5.23 11.41
N ALA A 178 3.73 4.51 10.76
CA ALA A 178 4.22 3.22 11.27
C ALA A 178 4.89 3.36 12.64
N GLN A 179 5.60 4.48 12.86
CA GLN A 179 6.27 4.75 14.12
C GLN A 179 5.27 5.09 15.24
N VAL A 180 4.22 5.86 14.95
CA VAL A 180 3.14 6.14 15.93
C VAL A 180 2.46 4.85 16.37
N VAL A 181 2.15 3.97 15.41
CA VAL A 181 1.52 2.68 15.69
C VAL A 181 2.43 1.81 16.56
N ALA A 182 3.72 1.73 16.22
CA ALA A 182 4.70 0.99 17.02
C ALA A 182 4.80 1.52 18.46
N PHE A 183 4.82 2.84 18.65
CA PHE A 183 4.83 3.44 19.99
C PHE A 183 3.55 3.15 20.77
N ALA A 184 2.38 3.26 20.14
CA ALA A 184 1.10 3.00 20.80
C ALA A 184 1.01 1.56 21.31
N PHE A 185 1.39 0.57 20.49
CA PHE A 185 1.43 -0.82 20.92
C PHE A 185 2.52 -1.08 21.96
N GLY A 186 3.69 -0.47 21.83
CA GLY A 186 4.77 -0.59 22.80
C GLY A 186 4.38 -0.07 24.18
N LEU A 187 3.76 1.12 24.25
CA LEU A 187 3.27 1.71 25.50
C LEU A 187 2.13 0.89 26.10
N ALA A 188 1.17 0.44 25.30
CA ALA A 188 0.08 -0.42 25.74
C ALA A 188 0.62 -1.75 26.31
N ALA A 189 1.55 -2.40 25.60
CA ALA A 189 2.18 -3.62 26.07
C ALA A 189 2.96 -3.40 27.37
N ALA A 190 3.80 -2.36 27.45
CA ALA A 190 4.56 -2.05 28.67
C ALA A 190 3.67 -1.70 29.88
N SER A 191 2.49 -1.13 29.65
CA SER A 191 1.55 -0.74 30.71
C SER A 191 0.71 -1.93 31.18
N PHE A 192 0.15 -2.72 30.25
CA PHE A 192 -0.76 -3.82 30.59
C PHE A 192 -0.02 -5.11 30.94
N PHE A 193 1.13 -5.38 30.33
CA PHE A 193 1.84 -6.65 30.52
C PHE A 193 2.24 -6.91 31.98
N PRO A 194 2.84 -5.97 32.74
CA PRO A 194 3.19 -6.21 34.13
C PRO A 194 1.95 -6.45 35.00
N ALA A 195 0.89 -5.68 34.79
CA ALA A 195 -0.36 -5.81 35.54
C ALA A 195 -1.05 -7.16 35.27
N ILE A 196 -1.03 -7.63 34.02
CA ILE A 196 -1.59 -8.94 33.65
C ILE A 196 -0.72 -10.08 34.22
N MET A 197 0.60 -9.99 34.12
CA MET A 197 1.51 -11.01 34.65
C MET A 197 1.38 -11.17 36.18
N LEU A 198 1.43 -10.07 36.94
CA LEU A 198 1.29 -10.09 38.39
C LEU A 198 -0.13 -10.40 38.88
N GLY A 199 -1.14 -10.23 38.02
CA GLY A 199 -2.53 -10.57 38.34
C GLY A 199 -2.87 -12.04 38.15
N ILE A 200 -2.14 -12.74 37.27
CA ILE A 200 -2.37 -14.16 36.95
C ILE A 200 -1.48 -15.08 37.81
N PHE A 201 -0.23 -14.69 38.06
CA PHE A 201 0.78 -15.47 38.79
C PHE A 201 1.08 -14.86 40.16
#